data_AF-A0A7S3PS41-F1
#
_entry.id   AF-A0A7S3PS41-F1
#
_cell.length_a   1.000
_cell.length_b   1.000
_cell.length_c   1.000
_cell.angle_alpha   90.00
_cell.angle_beta   90.00
_cell.angle_gamma   90.00
#
_symmetry.space_group_name_H-M   'P 1'
#
loop_
_entity.id
_entity.type
_entity.pdbx_description
1 polymer ?
#
loop_
_entity_poly.entity_id
_entity_poly.type
_entity_poly.pdbx_seq_one_letter_code
_entity_poly.pdbx_strand_id
1 'polypeptide(L)'
;MSIFASDELVKGSEMASLSIPIMPDCAPEIETPKDFTVPLMPHQKRALRRMVSIERDRNFLKEGFKGKNLGTFLDYNVKGGCLCDAVGVGKTATVLALICSEPRNPNLGP
;
A
#
# COMPACT_ATOMS: atom_id res chain seq x y z
N MET A 1 33.39 -27.48 -6.68
CA MET A 1 33.13 -28.55 -5.69
C MET A 1 31.84 -28.18 -4.97
N SER A 2 30.76 -28.87 -5.32
CA SER A 2 29.48 -28.84 -4.60
C SER A 2 29.54 -29.93 -3.53
N ILE A 3 29.10 -29.64 -2.30
CA ILE A 3 28.74 -30.65 -1.31
C ILE A 3 27.48 -30.16 -0.59
N PHE A 4 26.40 -30.91 -0.80
CA PHE A 4 25.07 -30.76 -0.24
C PHE A 4 25.07 -31.01 1.28
N ALA A 5 24.16 -30.34 1.99
CA ALA A 5 23.59 -30.84 3.23
C ALA A 5 22.06 -30.92 3.07
N SER A 6 21.64 -32.14 2.76
CA SER A 6 20.43 -32.85 3.17
C SER A 6 19.06 -32.16 3.10
N ASP A 7 18.25 -32.74 2.21
CA ASP A 7 16.79 -32.79 2.24
C ASP A 7 16.22 -33.02 3.65
N GLU A 8 15.61 -31.98 4.22
CA GLU A 8 14.45 -32.16 5.10
C GLU A 8 13.22 -31.57 4.41
N LEU A 9 12.32 -32.47 4.07
CA LEU A 9 11.06 -32.27 3.39
C LEU A 9 10.13 -31.41 4.25
N VAL A 10 10.25 -30.08 4.19
CA VAL A 10 9.19 -29.18 4.66
C VAL A 10 8.01 -29.39 3.71
N LYS A 11 7.04 -30.19 4.15
CA LYS A 11 5.74 -30.35 3.50
C LYS A 11 5.22 -28.98 3.08
N GLY A 12 5.13 -28.79 1.77
CA GLY A 12 4.87 -27.52 1.13
C GLY A 12 3.67 -26.81 1.73
N SER A 13 3.94 -25.73 2.46
CA SER A 13 3.02 -24.61 2.48
C SER A 13 3.01 -24.05 1.07
N GLU A 14 1.90 -24.21 0.35
CA GLU A 14 1.68 -23.47 -0.90
C GLU A 14 1.92 -21.99 -0.59
N MET A 15 3.07 -21.44 -1.01
CA MET A 15 3.29 -20.00 -0.96
C MET A 15 2.32 -19.41 -1.98
N ALA A 16 1.16 -18.96 -1.49
CA ALA A 16 0.26 -18.16 -2.29
C ALA A 16 1.04 -16.98 -2.84
N SER A 17 1.36 -17.01 -4.14
CA SER A 17 2.03 -15.92 -4.82
C SER A 17 1.09 -14.72 -4.81
N LEU A 18 1.35 -13.76 -3.93
CA LEU A 18 0.57 -12.54 -3.86
C LEU A 18 0.87 -11.72 -5.12
N SER A 19 -0.06 -11.73 -6.08
CA SER A 19 0.01 -10.82 -7.24
C SER A 19 -0.24 -9.38 -6.76
N ILE A 20 0.83 -8.60 -6.62
CA ILE A 20 0.74 -7.19 -6.24
C ILE A 20 0.42 -6.38 -7.50
N PRO A 21 -0.73 -5.69 -7.55
CA PRO A 21 -1.06 -4.84 -8.69
C PRO A 21 -0.07 -3.68 -8.78
N ILE A 22 0.61 -3.58 -9.92
CA ILE A 22 1.53 -2.47 -10.22
C ILE A 22 0.69 -1.24 -10.54
N MET A 23 1.05 -0.11 -9.94
CA MET A 23 0.38 1.16 -10.19
C MET A 23 0.79 1.72 -11.56
N PRO A 24 -0.17 2.08 -12.43
CA PRO A 24 0.16 2.58 -13.76
C PRO A 24 0.74 4.00 -13.70
N ASP A 25 1.58 4.35 -14.67
CA ASP A 25 2.22 5.68 -14.73
C ASP A 25 1.25 6.82 -15.03
N CYS A 26 0.11 6.52 -15.66
CA CYS A 26 -0.98 7.46 -15.87
C CYS A 26 -1.90 7.59 -14.64
N ALA A 27 -1.62 6.89 -13.53
CA ALA A 27 -2.42 7.05 -12.33
C ALA A 27 -2.37 8.51 -11.85
N PRO A 28 -3.47 9.03 -11.33
CA PRO A 28 -3.55 10.44 -10.98
C PRO A 28 -2.64 10.77 -9.78
N GLU A 29 -2.12 11.99 -9.78
CA GLU A 29 -1.26 12.52 -8.70
C GLU A 29 -2.06 13.36 -7.70
N ILE A 30 -1.49 13.59 -6.53
CA ILE A 30 -1.95 14.56 -5.55
C ILE A 30 -0.83 15.56 -5.26
N GLU A 31 -1.20 16.77 -4.87
CA GLU A 31 -0.24 17.78 -4.43
C GLU A 31 0.50 17.32 -3.16
N THR A 32 1.73 17.80 -3.00
CA THR A 32 2.50 17.57 -1.78
C THR A 32 1.82 18.31 -0.61
N PRO A 33 1.63 17.66 0.56
CA PRO A 33 1.00 18.29 1.71
C PRO A 33 1.75 19.55 2.15
N LYS A 34 1.02 20.60 2.55
CA LYS A 34 1.62 21.90 2.93
C LYS A 34 2.62 21.78 4.07
N ASP A 35 2.37 20.87 5.01
CA ASP A 35 3.22 20.63 6.17
C ASP A 35 4.45 19.74 5.84
N PHE A 36 4.55 19.22 4.61
CA PHE A 36 5.63 18.37 4.18
C PHE A 36 6.58 19.13 3.25
N THR A 37 7.78 19.44 3.75
CA THR A 37 8.72 20.35 3.09
C THR A 37 9.57 19.70 1.99
N VAL A 38 9.67 18.37 1.98
CA VAL A 38 10.46 17.64 0.99
C VAL A 38 9.63 17.44 -0.28
N PRO A 39 10.11 17.83 -1.47
CA PRO A 39 9.37 17.63 -2.71
C PRO A 39 9.20 16.13 -2.99
N LEU A 40 7.96 15.71 -3.26
CA LEU A 40 7.67 14.33 -3.67
C LEU A 40 7.86 14.15 -5.17
N MET A 41 8.47 13.04 -5.54
CA MET A 41 8.59 12.59 -6.92
C MET A 41 7.21 12.15 -7.49
N PRO A 42 7.02 12.16 -8.82
CA PRO A 42 5.75 11.79 -9.45
C PRO A 42 5.16 10.46 -8.96
N HIS A 43 5.98 9.39 -8.89
CA HIS A 43 5.53 8.08 -8.42
C HIS A 43 5.10 8.09 -6.95
N GLN A 44 5.77 8.90 -6.11
CA GLN A 44 5.40 9.07 -4.70
C GLN A 44 4.08 9.81 -4.56
N LYS A 45 3.80 10.80 -5.42
CA LYS A 45 2.51 11.50 -5.45
C LYS A 45 1.37 10.59 -5.87
N ARG A 46 1.59 9.70 -6.84
CA ARG A 46 0.60 8.68 -7.25
C ARG A 46 0.33 7.70 -6.09
N ALA A 47 1.38 7.21 -5.45
CA ALA A 47 1.28 6.33 -4.28
C ALA A 47 0.56 7.00 -3.10
N LEU A 48 0.90 8.25 -2.80
CA LEU A 48 0.26 9.04 -1.75
C LEU A 48 -1.24 9.20 -2.04
N ARG A 49 -1.62 9.60 -3.26
CA ARG A 49 -3.03 9.71 -3.64
C ARG A 49 -3.77 8.39 -3.41
N ARG A 50 -3.17 7.28 -3.83
CA ARG A 50 -3.75 5.95 -3.65
C ARG A 50 -3.97 5.62 -2.18
N MET A 51 -2.97 5.86 -1.34
CA MET A 51 -3.04 5.61 0.10
C MET A 51 -4.13 6.48 0.76
N VAL A 52 -4.17 7.78 0.45
CA VAL A 52 -5.21 8.69 0.93
C VAL A 52 -6.61 8.24 0.49
N SER A 53 -6.77 7.77 -0.76
CA SER A 53 -8.05 7.23 -1.23
C SER A 53 -8.46 5.97 -0.46
N ILE A 54 -7.53 5.04 -0.20
CA ILE A 54 -7.80 3.82 0.57
C ILE A 54 -8.26 4.15 2.00
N GLU A 55 -7.64 5.13 2.66
CA GLU A 55 -7.98 5.49 4.04
C GLU A 55 -9.28 6.28 4.17
N ARG A 56 -9.61 7.09 3.16
CA ARG A 56 -10.82 7.93 3.15
C ARG A 56 -12.04 7.21 2.60
N ASP A 57 -11.87 6.36 1.59
CA ASP A 57 -12.97 5.68 0.91
C ASP A 57 -13.14 4.23 1.38
N ARG A 58 -14.19 4.01 2.18
CA ARG A 58 -14.58 2.72 2.76
C ARG A 58 -15.08 1.70 1.72
N ASN A 59 -15.37 2.16 0.50
CA ASN A 59 -15.88 1.32 -0.58
C ASN A 59 -14.80 1.00 -1.62
N PHE A 60 -13.62 1.60 -1.51
CA PHE A 60 -12.54 1.45 -2.49
C PHE A 60 -12.20 -0.02 -2.78
N LEU A 61 -12.17 -0.86 -1.74
CA LEU A 61 -11.87 -2.30 -1.85
C LEU A 61 -13.08 -3.14 -2.29
N LYS A 62 -14.31 -2.64 -2.14
CA LYS A 62 -15.53 -3.38 -2.55
C LYS A 62 -15.63 -3.49 -4.08
N GLU A 63 -15.13 -2.50 -4.81
CA GLU A 63 -15.19 -2.49 -6.28
C GLU A 63 -14.03 -3.26 -6.92
N GLY A 64 -12.82 -3.17 -6.37
CA GLY A 64 -11.62 -3.82 -6.93
C GLY A 64 -11.58 -5.35 -6.80
N PHE A 65 -12.30 -5.92 -5.82
CA PHE A 65 -12.32 -7.37 -5.56
C PHE A 65 -13.54 -8.09 -6.13
N LYS A 66 -14.45 -7.38 -6.80
CA LYS A 66 -15.74 -7.89 -7.29
C LYS A 66 -15.64 -8.97 -8.39
N GLY A 67 -14.42 -9.24 -8.90
CA GLY A 67 -14.18 -10.15 -10.03
C GLY A 67 -13.33 -11.40 -9.76
N LYS A 68 -12.81 -11.60 -8.54
CA LYS A 68 -12.10 -12.83 -8.17
C LYS A 68 -12.97 -13.58 -7.18
N ASN A 69 -13.34 -14.83 -7.47
CA ASN A 69 -14.22 -15.71 -6.68
C ASN A 69 -13.80 -15.83 -5.21
N LEU A 70 -14.07 -14.78 -4.45
CA LEU A 70 -13.81 -14.64 -3.03
C LEU A 70 -15.13 -14.19 -2.38
N GLY A 71 -16.21 -14.85 -2.81
CA GLY A 71 -17.58 -14.61 -2.38
C GLY A 71 -17.76 -15.04 -0.94
N THR A 72 -17.17 -14.31 0.01
CA THR A 72 -17.43 -14.37 1.46
C THR A 72 -16.60 -13.37 2.27
N PHE A 73 -15.93 -12.36 1.69
CA PHE A 73 -15.34 -11.28 2.50
C PHE A 73 -16.43 -10.30 2.93
N LEU A 74 -17.20 -10.74 3.93
CA LEU A 74 -17.95 -9.96 4.90
C LEU A 74 -17.31 -8.58 5.14
N ASP A 75 -18.06 -7.50 4.90
CA ASP A 75 -17.89 -6.11 5.37
C ASP A 75 -16.54 -5.68 5.97
N TYR A 76 -15.43 -6.06 5.32
CA TYR A 76 -14.09 -5.78 5.81
C TYR A 76 -13.72 -4.36 5.38
N ASN A 77 -14.10 -3.40 6.22
CA ASN A 77 -13.81 -1.98 6.06
C ASN A 77 -12.35 -1.68 6.47
N VAL A 78 -11.39 -2.16 5.68
CA VAL A 78 -9.96 -1.95 5.93
C VAL A 78 -9.57 -0.52 5.56
N LYS A 79 -8.91 0.15 6.50
CA LYS A 79 -8.25 1.44 6.27
C LYS A 79 -6.75 1.21 6.21
N GLY A 80 -6.23 0.97 5.01
CA GLY A 80 -4.80 0.79 4.77
C GLY A 80 -4.46 -0.43 3.92
N GLY A 81 -3.16 -0.68 3.77
CA GLY A 81 -2.62 -1.79 2.99
C GLY A 81 -1.09 -1.81 3.02
N CYS A 82 -0.50 -2.70 2.22
CA CYS A 82 0.96 -2.82 2.12
C CYS A 82 1.50 -2.00 0.94
N LEU A 83 2.44 -1.10 1.22
CA LEU A 83 3.21 -0.39 0.19
C LEU A 83 4.46 -1.21 -0.19
N CYS A 84 4.36 -1.97 -1.26
CA CYS A 84 5.37 -2.97 -1.67
C CYS A 84 6.32 -2.49 -2.79
N ASP A 85 6.65 -1.20 -2.84
CA ASP A 85 7.61 -0.69 -3.83
C ASP A 85 9.03 -1.22 -3.57
N ALA A 86 9.88 -1.20 -4.60
CA ALA A 86 11.29 -1.55 -4.48
C ALA A 86 12.03 -0.71 -3.42
N VAL A 87 13.15 -1.24 -2.91
CA VAL A 87 14.02 -0.52 -1.98
C VAL A 87 14.62 0.70 -2.67
N GLY A 88 14.75 1.82 -1.95
CA GLY A 88 15.31 3.06 -2.50
C GLY A 88 14.32 3.98 -3.22
N VAL A 89 13.09 3.53 -3.50
CA VAL A 89 12.05 4.33 -4.21
C VAL A 89 11.45 5.46 -3.35
N GLY A 90 11.85 5.53 -2.07
CA GLY A 90 11.43 6.60 -1.17
C GLY A 90 10.10 6.34 -0.46
N LYS A 91 9.79 5.07 -0.14
CA LYS A 91 8.58 4.68 0.62
C LYS A 91 8.42 5.46 1.93
N THR A 92 9.50 5.68 2.66
CA THR A 92 9.49 6.44 3.92
C THR A 92 9.00 7.86 3.72
N ALA A 93 9.48 8.56 2.69
CA ALA A 93 9.00 9.91 2.39
C ALA A 93 7.51 9.92 2.02
N THR A 94 7.05 8.92 1.25
CA THR A 94 5.63 8.76 0.91
C THR A 94 4.77 8.55 2.16
N VAL A 95 5.21 7.72 3.11
CA VAL A 95 4.48 7.46 4.37
C VAL A 95 4.46 8.69 5.28
N LEU A 96 5.58 9.42 5.40
CA LEU A 96 5.61 10.66 6.17
C LEU A 96 4.67 11.72 5.57
N ALA A 97 4.62 11.84 4.24
CA ALA A 97 3.68 12.71 3.57
C ALA A 97 2.22 12.28 3.79
N LEU A 98 1.93 10.98 3.89
CA LEU A 98 0.60 10.50 4.25
C LEU A 98 0.19 10.99 5.64
N ILE A 99 1.07 10.85 6.64
CA ILE A 99 0.82 11.34 8.00
C ILE A 99 0.55 12.86 8.00
N CYS A 100 1.34 13.63 7.25
CA CYS A 100 1.11 15.07 7.09
C CYS A 100 -0.18 15.41 6.32
N SER A 101 -0.80 14.45 5.64
CA SER A 101 -2.06 14.61 4.90
C SER A 101 -3.31 14.31 5.74
N GLU A 102 -3.14 13.73 6.93
CA GLU A 102 -4.25 13.42 7.82
C GLU A 102 -4.84 14.71 8.43
N PRO A 103 -6.17 14.82 8.55
CA PRO A 103 -6.79 15.92 9.28
C PRO A 103 -6.40 15.79 10.76
N ARG A 104 -5.63 16.76 11.28
CA ARG A 104 -5.38 16.87 12.72
C ARG A 104 -6.74 16.97 13.41
N ASN A 105 -7.07 16.02 14.27
CA ASN A 105 -8.21 16.16 15.17
C ASN A 105 -7.79 17.09 16.31
N PRO A 106 -8.26 18.35 16.38
CA PRO A 106 -7.84 19.28 17.41
C PRO A 106 -8.26 18.85 18.83
N ASN A 107 -9.11 17.83 18.94
CA ASN A 107 -9.58 17.29 20.22
C ASN A 107 -8.74 16.13 20.76
N LEU A 108 -7.83 15.56 19.96
CA LEU A 108 -6.73 14.75 20.50
C LEU A 108 -5.58 15.73 20.70
N GLY A 109 -5.32 16.11 21.95
CA GLY A 109 -4.17 16.94 22.31
C GLY A 109 -2.83 16.35 21.84
N PRO A 110 -1.71 17.05 22.09
CA PRO A 110 -0.38 16.55 21.75
C PRO A 110 -0.11 15.16 22.36
#